data_AF-A0A8J8F169-F1
#
_entry.id   AF-A0A8J8F169-F1
#
_cell.length_a   1.000
_cell.length_b   1.000
_cell.length_c   1.000
_cell.angle_alpha   90.00
_cell.angle_beta   90.00
_cell.angle_gamma   90.00
#
_symmetry.space_group_name_H-M   'P 1'
#
loop_
_entity.id
_entity.type
_entity.pdbx_description
1 polymer ?
#
loop_
_entity_poly.entity_id
_entity_poly.type
_entity_poly.pdbx_seq_one_letter_code
_entity_poly.pdbx_strand_id
1 'polypeptide(L)'
;MTRKDHYYNKAKQEGYRSRAAYKLKQLDDLENVISGGDTVVDLGAAPGGWLEVAAERVGPQGRVVGVDLQRIKDLEVGGGTDRVETIRGDMTEQRTRERVTDAAGGAVDVVISDMAPNMSGEYSLDQARSLHLARQAFETALDLLDSGGNFVAKVFEGPDVDAFRADLEDEFQYVRATAPNASRESSSELYLVAKGRLTTALRPGDELEVEIVDVGSEGDGIASIDGYRLFVSGAEEGETVAVRVDDVKPNFGFAERIDRD
;
A
#
# COMPACT_ATOMS: atom_id res chain seq x y z
N MET A 1 -28.61 19.58 4.87
CA MET A 1 -27.99 18.46 5.63
C MET A 1 -26.52 18.48 5.27
N THR A 2 -25.59 18.61 6.22
CA THR A 2 -24.17 18.74 5.85
C THR A 2 -23.67 17.42 5.25
N ARG A 3 -22.66 17.46 4.37
CA ARG A 3 -22.06 16.26 3.75
C ARG A 3 -21.58 15.25 4.80
N LYS A 4 -21.13 15.75 5.97
CA LYS A 4 -20.77 14.96 7.16
C LYS A 4 -21.95 14.17 7.72
N ASP A 5 -23.12 14.79 7.82
CA ASP A 5 -24.34 14.15 8.34
C ASP A 5 -24.85 13.09 7.35
N HIS A 6 -24.68 13.31 6.05
CA HIS A 6 -25.07 12.34 5.01
C HIS A 6 -24.32 11.00 5.16
N TYR A 7 -22.98 10.99 5.14
CA TYR A 7 -22.21 9.75 5.22
C TYR A 7 -22.27 9.08 6.60
N TYR A 8 -22.43 9.86 7.67
CA TYR A 8 -22.69 9.29 9.00
C TYR A 8 -24.03 8.53 9.03
N ASN A 9 -25.10 9.16 8.52
CA ASN A 9 -26.42 8.52 8.44
C ASN A 9 -26.41 7.31 7.50
N LYS A 10 -25.72 7.42 6.36
CA LYS A 10 -25.59 6.33 5.39
C LYS A 10 -24.85 5.12 6.00
N ALA A 11 -23.76 5.37 6.72
CA ALA A 11 -22.99 4.31 7.39
C ALA A 11 -23.86 3.57 8.40
N LYS A 12 -24.61 4.32 9.21
CA LYS A 12 -25.55 3.75 10.18
C LYS A 12 -26.68 2.96 9.52
N GLN A 13 -27.18 3.39 8.36
CA GLN A 13 -28.22 2.68 7.60
C GLN A 13 -27.70 1.38 6.98
N GLU A 14 -26.46 1.37 6.50
CA GLU A 14 -25.80 0.19 5.90
C GLU A 14 -25.09 -0.70 6.94
N GLY A 15 -25.13 -0.33 8.22
CA GLY A 15 -24.57 -1.13 9.31
C GLY A 15 -23.08 -0.93 9.59
N TYR A 16 -22.40 -0.02 8.90
CA TYR A 16 -20.98 0.28 9.14
C TYR A 16 -20.74 0.97 10.48
N ARG A 17 -19.63 0.61 11.14
CA ARG A 17 -19.18 1.19 12.41
C ARG A 17 -18.84 2.66 12.36
N SER A 18 -18.40 3.13 11.20
CA SER A 18 -18.02 4.52 11.03
C SER A 18 -18.18 4.98 9.60
N ARG A 19 -18.32 6.30 9.43
CA ARG A 19 -18.28 6.94 8.11
C ARG A 19 -16.94 6.75 7.38
N ALA A 20 -15.86 6.36 8.08
CA ALA A 20 -14.57 6.12 7.46
C ALA A 20 -14.63 4.95 6.47
N ALA A 21 -15.57 4.00 6.66
CA ALA A 21 -15.87 2.94 5.70
C ALA A 21 -16.08 3.49 4.28
N TYR A 22 -16.83 4.59 4.12
CA TYR A 22 -17.04 5.18 2.78
C TYR A 22 -15.78 5.77 2.17
N LYS A 23 -14.81 6.19 2.99
CA LYS A 23 -13.55 6.69 2.45
C LYS A 23 -12.78 5.54 1.80
N LEU A 24 -12.61 4.42 2.50
CA LEU A 24 -11.93 3.26 1.91
C LEU A 24 -12.71 2.72 0.71
N LYS A 25 -14.05 2.63 0.78
CA LYS A 25 -14.85 2.23 -0.40
C LYS A 25 -14.59 3.13 -1.61
N GLN A 26 -14.57 4.46 -1.41
CA GLN A 26 -14.33 5.41 -2.50
C GLN A 26 -12.90 5.36 -3.04
N LEU A 27 -11.91 5.16 -2.17
CA LEU A 27 -10.52 5.00 -2.57
C LEU A 27 -10.34 3.72 -3.38
N ASP A 28 -10.90 2.62 -2.90
CA ASP A 28 -10.84 1.32 -3.56
C ASP A 28 -11.63 1.30 -4.88
N ASP A 29 -12.84 1.88 -4.93
CA ASP A 29 -13.60 2.00 -6.18
C ASP A 29 -12.88 2.86 -7.23
N LEU A 30 -12.05 3.81 -6.79
CA LEU A 30 -11.29 4.69 -7.69
C LEU A 30 -9.99 4.04 -8.18
N GLU A 31 -9.24 3.41 -7.28
CA GLU A 31 -7.86 2.98 -7.54
C GLU A 31 -7.69 1.46 -7.60
N ASN A 32 -8.71 0.67 -7.24
CA ASN A 32 -8.66 -0.79 -7.12
C ASN A 32 -7.45 -1.22 -6.28
N VAL A 33 -7.50 -0.85 -5.00
CA VAL A 33 -6.38 -1.04 -4.06
C VAL A 33 -6.40 -2.47 -3.52
N ILE A 34 -7.61 -3.00 -3.25
CA ILE A 34 -7.84 -4.32 -2.64
C ILE A 34 -8.52 -5.22 -3.66
N SER A 35 -7.90 -6.36 -3.94
CA SER A 35 -8.44 -7.42 -4.77
C SER A 35 -9.00 -8.58 -3.94
N GLY A 36 -9.82 -9.42 -4.58
CA GLY A 36 -10.34 -10.62 -3.94
C GLY A 36 -9.21 -11.62 -3.67
N GLY A 37 -9.14 -12.14 -2.44
CA GLY A 37 -8.08 -13.06 -2.01
C GLY A 37 -6.91 -12.39 -1.29
N ASP A 38 -6.81 -11.06 -1.31
CA ASP A 38 -5.69 -10.33 -0.72
C ASP A 38 -5.59 -10.53 0.80
N THR A 39 -4.36 -10.46 1.29
CA THR A 39 -4.03 -10.27 2.70
C THR A 39 -3.82 -8.78 2.96
N VAL A 40 -4.71 -8.18 3.76
CA VAL A 40 -4.73 -6.74 4.06
C VAL A 40 -4.36 -6.49 5.52
N VAL A 41 -3.45 -5.55 5.76
CA VAL A 41 -3.14 -5.03 7.10
C VAL A 41 -3.65 -3.60 7.22
N ASP A 42 -4.50 -3.34 8.23
CA ASP A 42 -5.09 -2.03 8.53
C ASP A 42 -4.45 -1.44 9.80
N LEU A 43 -3.70 -0.35 9.63
CA LEU A 43 -2.96 0.34 10.69
C LEU A 43 -3.78 1.50 11.25
N GLY A 44 -3.99 1.50 12.57
CA GLY A 44 -4.89 2.46 13.21
C GLY A 44 -6.35 2.10 12.98
N ALA A 45 -6.65 0.81 13.04
CA ALA A 45 -7.90 0.25 12.55
C ALA A 45 -9.12 0.57 13.43
N ALA A 46 -8.97 1.09 14.67
CA ALA A 46 -10.11 1.39 15.51
C ALA A 46 -10.94 2.56 14.92
N PRO A 47 -12.29 2.47 14.89
CA PRO A 47 -13.15 1.45 15.53
C PRO A 47 -13.47 0.21 14.66
N GLY A 48 -12.90 0.10 13.46
CA GLY A 48 -13.04 -1.05 12.56
C GLY A 48 -13.80 -0.79 11.26
N GLY A 49 -14.05 0.48 10.90
CA GLY A 49 -14.80 0.79 9.67
C GLY A 49 -14.04 0.45 8.38
N TRP A 50 -12.71 0.53 8.38
CA TRP A 50 -11.88 0.09 7.25
C TRP A 50 -11.76 -1.44 7.23
N LEU A 51 -11.61 -2.09 8.38
CA LEU A 51 -11.70 -3.55 8.50
C LEU A 51 -12.98 -4.16 7.89
N GLU A 52 -14.15 -3.55 8.13
CA GLU A 52 -15.41 -4.03 7.54
C GLU A 52 -15.36 -4.02 6.01
N VAL A 53 -14.86 -2.91 5.45
CA VAL A 53 -14.75 -2.75 3.99
C VAL A 53 -13.67 -3.67 3.42
N ALA A 54 -12.50 -3.75 4.05
CA ALA A 54 -11.44 -4.67 3.63
C ALA A 54 -11.96 -6.12 3.62
N ALA A 55 -12.67 -6.55 4.66
CA ALA A 55 -13.23 -7.90 4.76
C ALA A 55 -14.31 -8.20 3.71
N GLU A 56 -15.02 -7.17 3.23
CA GLU A 56 -15.93 -7.27 2.08
C GLU A 56 -15.16 -7.41 0.76
N ARG A 57 -14.13 -6.60 0.53
CA ARG A 57 -13.37 -6.55 -0.74
C ARG A 57 -12.54 -7.80 -0.97
N VAL A 58 -11.82 -8.28 0.05
CA VAL A 58 -10.99 -9.48 -0.05
C VAL A 58 -11.81 -10.77 -0.18
N GLY A 59 -13.09 -10.72 0.21
CA GLY A 59 -13.99 -11.86 0.14
C GLY A 59 -13.58 -13.04 1.04
N PRO A 60 -14.14 -14.24 0.82
CA PRO A 60 -13.98 -15.38 1.74
C PRO A 60 -12.60 -16.04 1.70
N GLN A 61 -11.79 -15.78 0.67
CA GLN A 61 -10.45 -16.38 0.51
C GLN A 61 -9.33 -15.48 1.01
N GLY A 62 -9.59 -14.18 1.20
CA GLY A 62 -8.59 -13.26 1.70
C GLY A 62 -8.56 -13.17 3.21
N ARG A 63 -7.66 -12.32 3.71
CA ARG A 63 -7.36 -12.19 5.13
C ARG A 63 -7.20 -10.72 5.49
N VAL A 64 -7.68 -10.34 6.68
CA VAL A 64 -7.61 -8.96 7.17
C VAL A 64 -7.06 -8.95 8.58
N VAL A 65 -6.00 -8.16 8.80
CA VAL A 65 -5.39 -7.98 10.12
C VAL A 65 -5.48 -6.51 10.49
N GLY A 66 -6.26 -6.19 11.52
CA GLY A 66 -6.35 -4.84 12.07
C GLY A 66 -5.46 -4.65 13.28
N VAL A 67 -4.67 -3.59 13.31
CA VAL A 67 -3.86 -3.23 14.48
C VAL A 67 -4.17 -1.83 14.98
N ASP A 68 -4.35 -1.70 16.29
CA ASP A 68 -4.59 -0.42 16.95
C ASP A 68 -4.13 -0.46 18.42
N LEU A 69 -3.81 0.70 18.99
CA LEU A 69 -3.56 0.85 20.43
C LEU A 69 -4.82 0.60 21.26
N GLN A 70 -5.98 0.91 20.68
CA GLN A 70 -7.30 0.73 21.27
C GLN A 70 -7.85 -0.67 20.99
N ARG A 71 -8.73 -1.14 21.88
CA ARG A 71 -9.46 -2.39 21.63
C ARG A 71 -10.51 -2.16 20.55
N ILE A 72 -10.44 -2.95 19.48
CA ILE A 72 -11.49 -3.06 18.47
C ILE A 72 -12.52 -4.07 18.98
N LYS A 73 -13.81 -3.72 18.92
CA LYS A 73 -14.89 -4.67 19.28
C LYS A 73 -15.06 -5.71 18.19
N ASP A 74 -15.59 -6.88 18.54
CA ASP A 74 -15.79 -8.00 17.59
C ASP A 74 -16.67 -7.57 16.40
N LEU A 75 -16.15 -7.71 15.19
CA LEU A 75 -16.77 -7.24 13.95
C LEU A 75 -17.87 -8.19 13.50
N GLU A 76 -18.98 -7.67 12.98
CA GLU A 76 -20.03 -8.46 12.35
C GLU A 76 -19.82 -8.40 10.83
N VAL A 77 -18.95 -9.26 10.30
CA VAL A 77 -18.67 -9.33 8.85
C VAL A 77 -19.38 -10.51 8.20
N GLY A 78 -19.90 -10.30 6.99
CA GLY A 78 -20.58 -11.33 6.21
C GLY A 78 -19.64 -12.50 5.88
N GLY A 79 -20.08 -13.72 6.18
CA GLY A 79 -19.30 -14.94 5.90
C GLY A 79 -18.32 -15.36 7.01
N GLY A 80 -18.49 -14.86 8.24
CA GLY A 80 -17.71 -15.27 9.42
C GLY A 80 -16.49 -14.40 9.69
N THR A 81 -16.07 -14.34 10.96
CA THR A 81 -14.95 -13.49 11.43
C THR A 81 -13.60 -14.17 11.42
N ASP A 82 -13.53 -15.46 11.07
CA ASP A 82 -12.29 -16.25 11.15
C ASP A 82 -11.14 -15.70 10.28
N ARG A 83 -11.50 -14.90 9.26
CA ARG A 83 -10.54 -14.22 8.36
C ARG A 83 -10.15 -12.80 8.80
N VAL A 84 -10.78 -12.27 9.85
CA VAL A 84 -10.49 -10.93 10.38
C VAL A 84 -9.89 -11.06 11.77
N GLU A 85 -8.60 -10.78 11.89
CA GLU A 85 -7.91 -10.76 13.17
C GLU A 85 -7.70 -9.32 13.63
N THR A 86 -7.93 -9.05 14.92
CA THR A 86 -7.67 -7.73 15.50
C THR A 86 -6.63 -7.83 16.61
N ILE A 87 -5.59 -7.04 16.48
CA ILE A 87 -4.45 -7.00 17.37
C ILE A 87 -4.46 -5.66 18.08
N ARG A 88 -4.56 -5.70 19.40
CA ARG A 88 -4.22 -4.55 20.23
C ARG A 88 -2.70 -4.52 20.42
N GLY A 89 -2.05 -3.45 19.97
CA GLY A 89 -0.60 -3.29 20.06
C GLY A 89 -0.10 -2.01 19.38
N ASP A 90 1.15 -1.67 19.68
CA ASP A 90 1.88 -0.57 19.05
C ASP A 90 2.81 -1.15 17.98
N MET A 91 2.70 -0.69 16.72
CA MET A 91 3.53 -1.16 15.60
C MET A 91 5.01 -0.77 15.71
N THR A 92 5.37 0.13 16.64
CA THR A 92 6.77 0.39 16.98
C THR A 92 7.39 -0.73 17.83
N GLU A 93 6.58 -1.59 18.45
CA GLU A 93 7.05 -2.72 19.24
C GLU A 93 7.24 -3.98 18.37
N GLN A 94 8.41 -4.61 18.47
CA GLN A 94 8.74 -5.86 17.76
C GLN A 94 7.69 -6.95 17.98
N ARG A 95 7.20 -7.11 19.22
CA ARG A 95 6.17 -8.10 19.56
C ARG A 95 4.87 -7.89 18.78
N THR A 96 4.48 -6.65 18.53
CA THR A 96 3.27 -6.36 17.73
C THR A 96 3.51 -6.71 16.28
N ARG A 97 4.69 -6.38 15.73
CA ARG A 97 5.07 -6.72 14.35
C ARG A 97 5.03 -8.24 14.13
N GLU A 98 5.65 -9.02 15.02
CA GLU A 98 5.64 -10.49 14.97
C GLU A 98 4.21 -11.04 14.97
N ARG A 99 3.35 -10.54 15.86
CA ARG A 99 1.94 -10.96 15.90
C ARG A 99 1.18 -10.60 14.63
N VAL A 100 1.46 -9.44 14.02
CA VAL A 100 0.85 -9.03 12.75
C VAL A 100 1.32 -9.93 11.61
N THR A 101 2.61 -10.26 11.54
CA THR A 101 3.16 -11.20 10.55
C THR A 101 2.58 -12.59 10.71
N ASP A 102 2.54 -13.13 11.94
CA ASP A 102 1.92 -14.43 12.23
C ASP A 102 0.43 -14.42 11.86
N ALA A 103 -0.27 -13.35 12.21
CA ALA A 103 -1.66 -13.16 11.86
C ALA A 103 -1.87 -12.87 10.37
N ALA A 104 -0.88 -12.46 9.59
CA ALA A 104 -1.01 -12.35 8.14
C ALA A 104 -0.91 -13.74 7.49
N GLY A 105 -0.07 -14.62 8.05
CA GLY A 105 0.06 -16.02 7.62
C GLY A 105 0.71 -16.20 6.25
N GLY A 106 1.37 -15.17 5.73
CA GLY A 106 1.98 -15.13 4.40
C GLY A 106 2.41 -13.72 4.00
N ALA A 107 2.65 -13.52 2.70
CA ALA A 107 2.91 -12.21 2.12
C ALA A 107 1.69 -11.28 2.34
N VAL A 108 1.96 -10.01 2.64
CA VAL A 108 0.92 -8.98 2.72
C VAL A 108 0.81 -8.31 1.36
N ASP A 109 -0.40 -8.26 0.82
CA ASP A 109 -0.69 -7.67 -0.49
C ASP A 109 -1.03 -6.18 -0.36
N VAL A 110 -1.65 -5.78 0.76
CA VAL A 110 -2.09 -4.39 0.96
C VAL A 110 -1.88 -3.93 2.39
N VAL A 111 -1.30 -2.74 2.56
CA VAL A 111 -1.25 -2.03 3.84
C VAL A 111 -2.05 -0.74 3.72
N ILE A 112 -3.03 -0.54 4.60
CA ILE A 112 -3.88 0.66 4.62
C ILE A 112 -3.78 1.35 5.98
N SER A 113 -3.88 2.68 6.01
CA SER A 113 -3.92 3.44 7.26
C SER A 113 -4.80 4.68 7.19
N ASP A 114 -5.76 4.76 8.12
CA ASP A 114 -6.54 5.97 8.42
C ASP A 114 -6.10 6.61 9.76
N MET A 115 -4.85 6.41 10.18
CA MET A 115 -4.32 7.02 11.41
C MET A 115 -4.40 8.54 11.36
N ALA A 116 -4.81 9.15 12.48
CA ALA A 116 -4.80 10.60 12.66
C ALA A 116 -4.30 10.93 14.06
N PRO A 117 -3.56 12.04 14.23
CA PRO A 117 -3.16 12.49 15.54
C PRO A 117 -4.35 13.10 16.30
N ASN A 118 -4.19 13.25 17.62
CA ASN A 118 -5.07 14.13 18.38
C ASN A 118 -4.86 15.58 17.91
N MET A 119 -5.92 16.20 17.39
CA MET A 119 -5.87 17.57 16.89
C MET A 119 -5.59 18.54 18.05
N SER A 120 -4.49 19.27 17.94
CA SER A 120 -4.12 20.33 18.88
C SER A 120 -4.82 21.66 18.55
N GLY A 121 -5.26 21.83 17.30
CA GLY A 121 -5.79 23.10 16.79
C GLY A 121 -4.71 24.01 16.20
N GLU A 122 -3.44 23.66 16.37
CA GLU A 122 -2.32 24.29 15.67
C GLU A 122 -2.07 23.54 14.36
N TYR A 123 -2.40 24.19 13.24
CA TYR A 123 -2.46 23.55 11.93
C TYR A 123 -1.11 22.94 11.52
N SER A 124 -0.02 23.69 11.71
CA SER A 124 1.34 23.26 11.39
C SER A 124 1.76 22.01 12.20
N LEU A 125 1.46 22.00 13.49
CA LEU A 125 1.78 20.87 14.38
C LEU A 125 0.93 19.64 14.05
N ASP A 126 -0.35 19.83 13.72
CA ASP A 126 -1.26 18.74 13.38
C ASP A 126 -0.89 18.12 12.02
N GLN A 127 -0.43 18.91 11.04
CA GLN A 127 0.16 18.41 9.79
C GLN A 127 1.40 17.57 10.04
N ALA A 128 2.38 18.09 10.79
CA ALA A 128 3.63 17.38 11.07
C ALA A 128 3.39 16.04 11.78
N ARG A 129 2.46 16.01 12.73
CA ARG A 129 2.06 14.77 13.42
C ARG A 129 1.34 13.79 12.50
N SER A 130 0.48 14.27 11.61
CA SER A 130 -0.18 13.42 10.61
C SER A 130 0.84 12.80 9.67
N LEU A 131 1.81 13.58 9.19
CA LEU A 131 2.85 13.08 8.30
C LEU A 131 3.76 12.07 9.01
N HIS A 132 4.08 12.30 10.29
CA HIS A 132 4.83 11.32 11.08
C HIS A 132 4.13 9.97 11.15
N LEU A 133 2.82 9.94 11.43
CA LEU A 133 2.04 8.70 11.43
C LEU A 133 2.01 8.02 10.06
N ALA A 134 1.89 8.80 8.97
CA ALA A 134 1.92 8.26 7.62
C ALA A 134 3.29 7.66 7.26
N ARG A 135 4.39 8.29 7.70
CA ARG A 135 5.75 7.74 7.54
C ARG A 135 5.95 6.44 8.32
N GLN A 136 5.46 6.36 9.56
CA GLN A 136 5.49 5.11 10.33
C GLN A 136 4.67 4.00 9.66
N ALA A 137 3.52 4.34 9.06
CA ALA A 137 2.72 3.41 8.28
C ALA A 137 3.47 2.94 7.02
N PHE A 138 4.19 3.83 6.35
CA PHE A 138 5.01 3.50 5.18
C PHE A 138 6.19 2.60 5.54
N GLU A 139 6.95 2.91 6.60
CA GLU A 139 8.01 2.03 7.10
C GLU A 139 7.47 0.63 7.42
N THR A 140 6.32 0.56 8.06
CA THR A 140 5.63 -0.72 8.32
C THR A 140 5.25 -1.44 7.03
N ALA A 141 4.80 -0.70 6.01
CA ALA A 141 4.48 -1.27 4.71
C ALA A 141 5.73 -1.82 4.00
N LEU A 142 6.88 -1.16 4.13
CA LEU A 142 8.15 -1.67 3.60
C LEU A 142 8.64 -2.95 4.28
N ASP A 143 8.26 -3.19 5.53
CA ASP A 143 8.58 -4.43 6.24
C ASP A 143 7.63 -5.58 5.85
N LEU A 144 6.38 -5.27 5.47
CA LEU A 144 5.30 -6.25 5.32
C LEU A 144 4.96 -6.61 3.87
N LEU A 145 4.95 -5.63 2.97
CA LEU A 145 4.49 -5.82 1.60
C LEU A 145 5.47 -6.66 0.80
N ASP A 146 4.98 -7.56 -0.02
CA ASP A 146 5.82 -8.19 -1.05
C ASP A 146 5.80 -7.34 -2.34
N SER A 147 6.61 -7.75 -3.32
CA SER A 147 6.60 -7.23 -4.67
C SER A 147 5.18 -7.16 -5.24
N GLY A 148 4.79 -5.98 -5.69
CA GLY A 148 3.48 -5.73 -6.29
C GLY A 148 2.42 -5.27 -5.29
N GLY A 149 2.74 -5.28 -3.99
CA GLY A 149 1.83 -4.84 -2.94
C GLY A 149 1.43 -3.37 -3.04
N ASN A 150 0.30 -3.02 -2.44
CA ASN A 150 -0.29 -1.68 -2.44
C ASN A 150 -0.27 -1.04 -1.05
N PHE A 151 -0.14 0.28 -1.01
CA PHE A 151 -0.14 1.07 0.22
C PHE A 151 -1.10 2.25 0.13
N VAL A 152 -1.84 2.52 1.20
CA VAL A 152 -2.68 3.71 1.32
C VAL A 152 -2.49 4.34 2.68
N ALA A 153 -2.18 5.64 2.72
CA ALA A 153 -2.12 6.39 3.96
C ALA A 153 -2.81 7.75 3.87
N LYS A 154 -3.50 8.09 4.96
CA LYS A 154 -3.98 9.45 5.17
C LYS A 154 -2.84 10.40 5.51
N VAL A 155 -2.89 11.58 4.92
CA VAL A 155 -2.10 12.75 5.30
C VAL A 155 -3.00 13.98 5.42
N PHE A 156 -2.52 14.99 6.13
CA PHE A 156 -3.05 16.34 5.99
C PHE A 156 -2.19 17.12 5.00
N GLU A 157 -2.82 17.76 4.03
CA GLU A 157 -2.18 18.65 3.07
C GLU A 157 -1.29 19.63 3.83
N GLY A 158 -0.04 19.78 3.40
CA GLY A 158 1.01 20.55 4.05
C GLY A 158 2.30 20.53 3.24
N PRO A 159 3.29 21.37 3.59
CA PRO A 159 4.48 21.61 2.76
C PRO A 159 5.35 20.35 2.55
N ASP A 160 5.33 19.41 3.49
CA ASP A 160 6.19 18.23 3.47
C ASP A 160 5.52 17.01 2.80
N VAL A 161 4.28 17.15 2.30
CA VAL A 161 3.54 16.04 1.65
C VAL A 161 4.18 15.66 0.31
N ASP A 162 4.65 16.63 -0.46
CA ASP A 162 5.27 16.35 -1.77
C ASP A 162 6.59 15.59 -1.62
N ALA A 163 7.39 15.92 -0.60
CA ALA A 163 8.60 15.16 -0.29
C ALA A 163 8.29 13.72 0.11
N PHE A 164 7.27 13.52 0.96
CA PHE A 164 6.85 12.16 1.31
C PHE A 164 6.26 11.39 0.12
N ARG A 165 5.57 12.07 -0.78
CA ARG A 165 5.10 11.46 -2.03
C ARG A 165 6.28 10.99 -2.90
N ALA A 166 7.35 11.78 -3.01
CA ALA A 166 8.54 11.38 -3.74
C ALA A 166 9.17 10.11 -3.12
N ASP A 167 9.25 10.03 -1.78
CA ASP A 167 9.72 8.81 -1.10
C ASP A 167 8.88 7.57 -1.45
N LEU A 168 7.57 7.73 -1.70
CA LEU A 168 6.71 6.63 -2.18
C LEU A 168 6.98 6.30 -3.65
N GLU A 169 7.26 7.29 -4.49
CA GLU A 169 7.53 7.10 -5.92
C GLU A 169 8.85 6.33 -6.15
N ASP A 170 9.77 6.35 -5.19
CA ASP A 170 11.01 5.56 -5.22
C ASP A 170 10.78 4.06 -4.91
N GLU A 171 9.68 3.71 -4.25
CA GLU A 171 9.39 2.36 -3.73
C GLU A 171 8.16 1.71 -4.39
N PHE A 172 7.40 2.45 -5.19
CA PHE A 172 6.18 1.98 -5.85
C PHE A 172 6.11 2.41 -7.31
N GLN A 173 5.56 1.55 -8.16
CA GLN A 173 5.39 1.81 -9.59
C GLN A 173 4.47 3.02 -9.87
N TYR A 174 3.50 3.27 -8.99
CA TYR A 174 2.51 4.33 -9.18
C TYR A 174 2.13 4.97 -7.85
N VAL A 175 2.11 6.30 -7.79
CA VAL A 175 1.65 7.05 -6.61
C VAL A 175 0.66 8.15 -7.02
N ARG A 176 -0.45 8.25 -6.30
CA ARG A 176 -1.48 9.26 -6.51
C ARG A 176 -1.97 9.85 -5.19
N ALA A 177 -2.10 11.16 -5.18
CA ALA A 177 -2.83 11.87 -4.14
C ALA A 177 -4.32 12.03 -4.51
N THR A 178 -5.24 11.71 -3.60
CA THR A 178 -6.68 11.85 -3.83
C THR A 178 -7.44 12.18 -2.53
N ALA A 179 -8.54 12.92 -2.65
CA ALA A 179 -9.41 13.26 -1.53
C ALA A 179 -10.79 12.63 -1.74
N PRO A 180 -11.22 11.66 -0.91
CA PRO A 180 -12.51 11.02 -1.06
C PRO A 180 -13.64 12.00 -0.77
N ASN A 181 -14.75 11.84 -1.50
CA ASN A 181 -15.97 12.62 -1.34
C ASN A 181 -16.57 12.54 0.08
N ALA A 182 -16.24 11.51 0.85
CA ALA A 182 -16.63 11.34 2.25
C ALA A 182 -15.79 12.14 3.27
N SER A 183 -14.72 12.81 2.82
CA SER A 183 -13.97 13.79 3.62
C SER A 183 -14.82 15.03 3.94
N ARG A 184 -14.52 15.72 5.04
CA ARG A 184 -15.23 16.98 5.38
C ARG A 184 -14.71 18.09 4.47
N GLU A 185 -15.58 18.99 4.01
CA GLU A 185 -15.17 20.14 3.17
C GLU A 185 -14.18 21.09 3.86
N SER A 186 -14.16 21.12 5.19
CA SER A 186 -13.18 21.90 5.97
C SER A 186 -11.92 21.11 6.35
N SER A 187 -11.79 19.86 5.90
CA SER A 187 -10.63 19.02 6.22
C SER A 187 -9.61 19.13 5.10
N SER A 188 -8.38 19.49 5.44
CA SER A 188 -7.20 19.35 4.58
C SER A 188 -6.78 17.88 4.43
N GLU A 189 -7.74 16.95 4.42
CA GLU A 189 -7.51 15.50 4.44
C GLU A 189 -7.32 14.96 3.02
N LEU A 190 -6.19 14.31 2.82
CA LEU A 190 -5.75 13.72 1.56
C LEU A 190 -5.31 12.27 1.82
N TYR A 191 -5.41 11.43 0.81
CA TYR A 191 -4.87 10.07 0.85
C TYR A 191 -3.82 9.92 -0.25
N LEU A 192 -2.67 9.39 0.12
CA LEU A 192 -1.66 8.92 -0.82
C LEU A 192 -1.93 7.44 -1.07
N VAL A 193 -2.16 7.10 -2.32
CA VAL A 193 -2.35 5.73 -2.81
C VAL A 193 -1.11 5.37 -3.63
N ALA A 194 -0.35 4.40 -3.15
CA ALA A 194 0.84 3.88 -3.81
C ALA A 194 0.60 2.42 -4.22
N LYS A 195 0.96 2.06 -5.44
CA LYS A 195 0.63 0.76 -6.04
C LYS A 195 1.84 0.10 -6.68
N GLY A 196 1.89 -1.22 -6.55
CA GLY A 196 2.93 -2.03 -7.18
C GLY A 196 4.28 -1.81 -6.54
N ARG A 197 4.46 -2.26 -5.30
CA ARG A 197 5.73 -2.15 -4.58
C ARG A 197 6.89 -2.75 -5.40
N LEU A 198 7.98 -2.01 -5.47
CA LEU A 198 9.23 -2.43 -6.10
C LEU A 198 10.18 -2.92 -5.01
N THR A 199 10.67 -4.16 -5.12
CA THR A 199 11.63 -4.74 -4.17
C THR A 199 13.03 -4.90 -4.75
N THR A 200 13.17 -4.70 -6.07
CA THR A 200 14.47 -4.66 -6.74
C THR A 200 15.18 -3.33 -6.47
N ALA A 201 16.51 -3.37 -6.44
CA ALA A 201 17.34 -2.17 -6.37
C ALA A 201 17.46 -1.44 -7.73
N LEU A 202 17.09 -2.10 -8.84
CA LEU A 202 17.16 -1.52 -10.18
C LEU A 202 16.21 -0.33 -10.33
N ARG A 203 16.65 0.68 -11.07
CA ARG A 203 15.89 1.87 -11.44
C ARG A 203 16.03 2.15 -12.94
N PRO A 204 15.00 2.76 -13.57
CA PRO A 204 15.12 3.24 -14.94
C PRO A 204 16.34 4.16 -15.11
N GLY A 205 17.14 3.89 -16.13
CA GLY A 205 18.41 4.57 -16.42
C GLY A 205 19.65 3.89 -15.86
N ASP A 206 19.53 2.89 -15.00
CA ASP A 206 20.67 2.13 -14.51
C ASP A 206 21.41 1.43 -15.66
N GLU A 207 22.74 1.52 -15.66
CA GLU A 207 23.61 0.85 -16.63
C GLU A 207 24.44 -0.24 -15.95
N LEU A 208 24.37 -1.45 -16.49
CA LEU A 208 24.99 -2.62 -15.89
C LEU A 208 25.35 -3.66 -16.96
N GLU A 209 26.22 -4.58 -16.59
CA GLU A 209 26.55 -5.73 -17.41
C GLU A 209 25.78 -6.95 -16.88
N VAL A 210 25.11 -7.66 -17.79
CA VAL A 210 24.25 -8.80 -17.44
C VAL A 210 24.57 -9.99 -18.31
N GLU A 211 24.50 -11.18 -17.71
CA GLU A 211 24.51 -12.46 -18.43
C GLU A 211 23.07 -12.85 -18.78
N ILE A 212 22.85 -13.20 -20.04
CA ILE A 212 21.57 -13.71 -20.52
C ILE A 212 21.51 -15.20 -20.24
N VAL A 213 20.60 -15.60 -19.36
CA VAL A 213 20.49 -16.98 -18.84
C VAL A 213 19.36 -17.77 -19.48
N ASP A 214 18.44 -17.11 -20.18
CA ASP A 214 17.31 -17.74 -20.88
C ASP A 214 16.79 -16.79 -21.98
N VAL A 215 15.84 -17.24 -22.79
CA VAL A 215 15.16 -16.44 -23.82
C VAL A 215 13.65 -16.57 -23.64
N GLY A 216 12.97 -15.42 -23.58
CA GLY A 216 11.52 -15.34 -23.47
C GLY A 216 10.80 -15.80 -24.74
N SER A 217 9.50 -16.06 -24.61
CA SER A 217 8.68 -16.54 -25.74
C SER A 217 8.58 -15.56 -26.91
N GLU A 218 8.85 -14.27 -26.69
CA GLU A 218 8.85 -13.23 -27.72
C GLU A 218 10.25 -12.99 -28.33
N GLY A 219 11.28 -13.72 -27.87
CA GLY A 219 12.65 -13.65 -28.38
C GLY A 219 13.58 -12.72 -27.63
N ASP A 220 13.11 -12.03 -26.58
CA ASP A 220 13.97 -11.21 -25.72
C ASP A 220 14.82 -12.10 -24.79
N GLY A 221 16.09 -11.73 -24.61
CA GLY A 221 16.96 -12.40 -23.65
C GLY A 221 16.51 -12.10 -22.22
N ILE A 222 16.71 -13.04 -21.30
CA ILE A 222 16.36 -12.89 -19.90
C ILE A 222 17.64 -12.93 -19.06
N ALA A 223 17.92 -11.83 -18.37
CA ALA A 223 18.89 -11.81 -17.29
C ALA A 223 18.19 -12.01 -15.94
N SER A 224 18.91 -12.61 -14.98
CA SER A 224 18.47 -12.75 -13.59
C SER A 224 19.43 -12.01 -12.67
N ILE A 225 18.91 -11.02 -11.96
CA ILE A 225 19.67 -10.17 -11.03
C ILE A 225 19.05 -10.35 -9.65
N ASP A 226 19.72 -11.08 -8.77
CA ASP A 226 19.21 -11.42 -7.42
C ASP A 226 17.77 -12.00 -7.44
N GLY A 227 17.45 -12.80 -8.46
CA GLY A 227 16.13 -13.38 -8.67
C GLY A 227 15.12 -12.48 -9.39
N TYR A 228 15.47 -11.22 -9.67
CA TYR A 228 14.69 -10.30 -10.48
C TYR A 228 14.96 -10.52 -11.97
N ARG A 229 13.90 -10.66 -12.76
CA ARG A 229 14.02 -10.91 -14.21
C ARG A 229 14.11 -9.60 -14.98
N LEU A 230 15.12 -9.48 -15.82
CA LEU A 230 15.30 -8.33 -16.70
C LEU A 230 15.26 -8.82 -18.16
N PHE A 231 14.26 -8.37 -18.91
CA PHE A 231 14.12 -8.69 -20.33
C PHE A 231 14.99 -7.73 -21.15
N VAL A 232 15.88 -8.27 -21.97
CA VAL A 232 16.85 -7.53 -22.78
C VAL A 232 16.57 -7.76 -24.25
N SER A 233 16.18 -6.69 -24.94
CA SER A 233 15.78 -6.82 -26.33
C SER A 233 16.95 -7.16 -27.25
N GLY A 234 16.73 -8.09 -28.17
CA GLY A 234 17.72 -8.52 -29.15
C GLY A 234 18.93 -9.26 -28.56
N ALA A 235 18.76 -9.89 -27.40
CA ALA A 235 19.79 -10.64 -26.70
C ALA A 235 19.55 -12.16 -26.70
N GLU A 236 20.61 -12.93 -26.90
CA GLU A 236 20.61 -14.40 -27.00
C GLU A 236 21.19 -15.03 -25.73
N GLU A 237 20.76 -16.26 -25.44
CA GLU A 237 21.24 -17.05 -24.30
C GLU A 237 22.77 -17.24 -24.34
N GLY A 238 23.42 -17.03 -23.19
CA GLY A 238 24.87 -17.14 -23.02
C GLY A 238 25.65 -15.87 -23.39
N GLU A 239 24.99 -14.82 -23.89
CA GLU A 239 25.64 -13.53 -24.10
C GLU A 239 25.83 -12.78 -22.78
N THR A 240 26.94 -12.04 -22.68
CA THR A 240 27.15 -11.03 -21.64
C THR A 240 27.09 -9.66 -22.32
N VAL A 241 26.14 -8.82 -21.92
CA VAL A 241 25.91 -7.53 -22.56
C VAL A 241 25.80 -6.39 -21.56
N ALA A 242 26.30 -5.22 -21.97
CA ALA A 242 26.01 -3.97 -21.29
C ALA A 242 24.60 -3.53 -21.68
N VAL A 243 23.80 -3.17 -20.68
CA VAL A 243 22.41 -2.76 -20.85
C VAL A 243 22.11 -1.49 -20.07
N ARG A 244 21.09 -0.75 -20.52
CA ARG A 244 20.45 0.32 -19.75
C ARG A 244 19.02 -0.10 -19.43
N VAL A 245 18.62 -0.01 -18.17
CA VAL A 245 17.24 -0.33 -17.72
C VAL A 245 16.28 0.73 -18.22
N ASP A 246 15.19 0.32 -18.88
CA ASP A 246 14.17 1.24 -19.42
C ASP A 246 12.98 1.39 -18.48
N ASP A 247 12.52 0.28 -17.91
CA ASP A 247 11.32 0.22 -17.09
C ASP A 247 11.45 -0.89 -16.04
N VAL A 248 10.90 -0.63 -14.85
CA VAL A 248 10.98 -1.51 -13.70
C VAL A 248 9.56 -1.78 -13.23
N LYS A 249 9.12 -3.04 -13.34
CA LYS A 249 7.87 -3.54 -12.75
C LYS A 249 8.18 -4.29 -11.46
N PRO A 250 7.16 -4.59 -10.64
CA PRO A 250 7.40 -5.29 -9.38
C PRO A 250 8.21 -6.58 -9.52
N ASN A 251 7.88 -7.42 -10.51
CA ASN A 251 8.45 -8.76 -10.65
C ASN A 251 9.38 -8.97 -11.86
N PHE A 252 9.54 -7.93 -12.68
CA PHE A 252 10.39 -7.96 -13.87
C PHE A 252 10.63 -6.55 -14.41
N GLY A 253 11.71 -6.35 -15.16
CA GLY A 253 12.01 -5.09 -15.84
C GLY A 253 12.34 -5.30 -17.31
N PHE A 254 12.54 -4.20 -18.01
CA PHE A 254 12.99 -4.16 -19.40
C PHE A 254 14.28 -3.36 -19.50
N ALA A 255 15.16 -3.76 -20.41
CA ALA A 255 16.39 -3.07 -20.70
C ALA A 255 16.77 -3.17 -22.18
N GLU A 256 17.49 -2.17 -22.65
CA GLU A 256 18.06 -2.09 -23.98
C GLU A 256 19.57 -2.28 -23.93
N ARG A 257 20.12 -2.91 -24.97
CA ARG A 257 21.57 -3.04 -25.15
C ARG A 257 22.20 -1.67 -25.36
N ILE A 258 23.36 -1.46 -24.75
CA ILE A 258 24.19 -0.28 -25.00
C ILE A 258 25.58 -0.69 -25.45
N ASP A 259 26.13 0.05 -26.41
CA ASP A 259 27.52 -0.09 -26.80
C ASP A 259 28.41 0.58 -25.75
N ARG A 260 29.44 -0.11 -25.26
CA ARG A 260 30.51 0.53 -24.49
C ARG A 260 31.62 0.97 -25.44
N ASP A 261 31.85 2.27 -25.53
CA ASP A 261 33.03 2.87 -26.19
C ASP A 261 34.35 2.47 -25.50
#